data_AF-A0A968NT33-F1
#
_entry.id   AF-A0A968NT33-F1
#
_cell.length_a   1.000
_cell.length_b   1.000
_cell.length_c   1.000
_cell.angle_alpha   90.00
_cell.angle_beta   90.00
_cell.angle_gamma   90.00
#
_symmetry.space_group_name_H-M   'P 1'
#
loop_
_entity.id
_entity.type
_entity.pdbx_description
1 polymer ?
#
loop_
_entity_poly.entity_id
_entity_poly.type
_entity_poly.pdbx_seq_one_letter_code
_entity_poly.pdbx_strand_id
1 'polypeptide(L)' 'MSTDTNESNQLLLGSALYREFLAEREEILKHKWIESEKAGYDIGFEKALLDWAVRHRSDWRGDRERHRNQQAVNG' A
#
# COMPACT_ATOMS: atom_id res chain seq x y z
N MET A 1 29.57 -15.65 11.12
CA MET A 1 29.29 -14.57 10.15
C MET A 1 27.79 -14.56 9.94
N SER A 2 27.07 -13.63 10.58
CA SER A 2 25.59 -13.53 10.54
C SER A 2 25.12 -12.07 10.58
N THR A 3 25.84 -11.19 9.88
CA THR A 3 25.56 -9.75 9.81
C THR A 3 24.68 -9.36 8.61
N ASP A 4 24.64 -10.20 7.56
CA ASP A 4 23.95 -9.84 6.30
C ASP A 4 22.42 -9.75 6.41
N THR A 5 21.80 -10.57 7.27
CA THR A 5 20.33 -10.58 7.42
C THR A 5 19.81 -9.31 8.11
N ASN A 6 20.59 -8.71 9.01
CA ASN A 6 20.16 -7.53 9.76
C ASN A 6 20.25 -6.25 8.89
N GLU A 7 21.35 -6.09 8.15
CA GLU A 7 21.51 -4.94 7.25
C GLU A 7 20.57 -4.99 6.04
N SER A 8 20.36 -6.17 5.45
CA SER A 8 19.42 -6.35 4.33
C SER A 8 17.98 -6.00 4.74
N ASN A 9 17.57 -6.40 5.95
CA ASN A 9 16.26 -6.03 6.51
C ASN A 9 16.16 -4.52 6.77
N GLN A 10 17.21 -3.88 7.28
CA GLN A 10 17.23 -2.42 7.50
C GLN A 10 17.19 -1.63 6.18
N LEU A 11 17.89 -2.08 5.15
CA LEU A 11 17.83 -1.50 3.81
C LEU A 11 16.44 -1.67 3.18
N LEU A 12 15.80 -2.83 3.38
CA LEU A 12 14.43 -3.07 2.91
C LEU A 12 13.44 -2.14 3.64
N LEU A 13 13.53 -2.02 4.96
CA LEU A 13 12.70 -1.12 5.78
C LEU A 13 12.85 0.35 5.36
N GLY A 14 14.06 0.76 4.99
CA GLY A 14 14.37 2.10 4.46
C GLY A 14 14.08 2.28 2.98
N SER A 15 13.68 1.24 2.25
CA SER A 15 13.46 1.30 0.81
C SER A 15 12.14 1.98 0.44
N ALA A 16 12.11 2.62 -0.74
CA ALA A 16 10.87 3.15 -1.31
C ALA A 16 9.84 2.04 -1.56
N LEU A 17 10.30 0.83 -1.91
CA LEU A 17 9.44 -0.32 -2.14
C LEU A 17 8.64 -0.71 -0.89
N TYR A 18 9.31 -0.80 0.26
CA TYR A 18 8.62 -1.17 1.51
C TYR A 18 7.62 -0.09 1.96
N ARG A 19 7.98 1.19 1.80
CA ARG A 19 7.03 2.30 2.06
C ARG A 19 5.81 2.22 1.15
N GLU A 20 6.01 1.92 -0.13
CA GLU A 20 4.93 1.75 -1.10
C GLU A 20 4.06 0.52 -0.82
N PHE A 21 4.65 -0.57 -0.31
CA PHE A 21 3.90 -1.73 0.16
C PHE A 21 3.06 -1.41 1.39
N LEU A 22 3.61 -0.69 2.38
CA LEU A 22 2.86 -0.27 3.57
C LEU A 22 1.69 0.64 3.21
N ALA A 23 1.92 1.61 2.32
CA ALA A 23 0.86 2.51 1.85
C ALA A 23 -0.25 1.76 1.11
N GLU A 24 0.08 0.78 0.28
CA GLU A 24 -0.90 -0.06 -0.41
C GLU A 24 -1.71 -0.90 0.60
N ARG A 25 -1.05 -1.48 1.61
CA ARG A 25 -1.71 -2.22 2.69
C ARG A 25 -2.70 -1.33 3.46
N GLU A 26 -2.33 -0.10 3.76
CA GLU A 26 -3.21 0.85 4.43
C GLU A 26 -4.46 1.18 3.61
N GLU A 27 -4.34 1.35 2.29
CA GLU A 27 -5.50 1.55 1.42
C GLU A 27 -6.43 0.35 1.39
N ILE A 28 -5.89 -0.87 1.34
CA ILE A 28 -6.70 -2.09 1.42
C ILE A 28 -7.45 -2.16 2.76
N LEU A 29 -6.82 -1.77 3.86
CA LEU A 29 -7.46 -1.75 5.18
C LEU A 29 -8.57 -0.68 5.26
N LYS A 30 -8.37 0.50 4.67
CA LYS A 30 -9.42 1.53 4.55
C LYS A 30 -10.59 1.02 3.72
N HIS A 31 -10.31 0.38 2.58
CA HIS A 31 -11.33 -0.24 1.72
C HIS A 31 -12.13 -1.30 2.47
N LYS A 32 -11.45 -2.19 3.17
CA LYS A 32 -12.08 -3.22 4.03
C LYS A 32 -13.04 -2.58 5.03
N TRP A 33 -12.61 -1.52 5.71
CA TRP A 33 -13.47 -0.82 6.68
C TRP A 33 -14.72 -0.26 6.01
N ILE A 34 -14.57 0.53 4.94
CA ILE A 34 -15.69 1.14 4.20
C ILE A 34 -16.70 0.09 3.72
N GLU A 35 -16.22 -1.00 3.11
CA GLU A 35 -17.10 -2.05 2.59
C GLU A 35 -17.74 -2.88 3.71
N SER A 36 -17.07 -3.03 4.86
CA SER A 36 -17.68 -3.68 6.04
C SER A 36 -18.81 -2.84 6.62
N GLU A 37 -18.64 -1.51 6.70
CA GLU A 37 -19.68 -0.58 7.13
C GLU A 37 -20.90 -0.67 6.20
N LYS A 38 -20.68 -0.73 4.88
CA LYS A 38 -21.77 -0.88 3.89
C LYS A 38 -22.47 -2.23 3.99
N ALA A 39 -21.73 -3.30 4.26
CA ALA A 39 -22.26 -4.66 4.36
C ALA A 39 -22.98 -4.93 5.69
N GLY A 40 -22.68 -4.16 6.73
CA GLY A 40 -23.17 -4.40 8.10
C GLY A 40 -22.46 -5.55 8.81
N TYR A 41 -21.34 -6.05 8.27
CA TYR A 41 -20.50 -7.08 8.87
C TYR A 41 -19.07 -7.00 8.30
N ASP A 42 -18.09 -7.58 9.00
CA ASP A 42 -16.72 -7.65 8.50
C ASP A 42 -16.63 -8.54 7.25
N ILE A 43 -16.29 -7.95 6.11
CA ILE A 43 -16.17 -8.67 4.84
C ILE A 43 -14.90 -9.54 4.75
N GLY A 44 -13.96 -9.38 5.67
CA GLY A 44 -12.67 -10.09 5.68
C GLY A 44 -11.61 -9.45 4.77
N PHE A 45 -10.34 -9.72 5.10
CA PHE A 45 -9.21 -9.09 4.40
C PHE A 45 -9.06 -9.58 2.95
N GLU A 46 -9.22 -10.88 2.69
CA GLU A 46 -9.04 -11.46 1.35
C GLU A 46 -10.06 -10.91 0.34
N LYS A 47 -11.32 -10.78 0.76
CA LYS A 47 -12.38 -10.19 -0.07
C LYS A 47 -12.08 -8.71 -0.36
N ALA A 48 -11.69 -7.94 0.66
CA ALA A 48 -11.31 -6.54 0.48
C ALA A 48 -10.09 -6.37 -0.42
N LEU A 49 -9.07 -7.22 -0.26
CA LEU A 49 -7.85 -7.23 -1.06
C LEU A 49 -8.16 -7.48 -2.53
N LEU A 50 -8.89 -8.55 -2.85
CA LEU A 50 -9.24 -8.88 -4.22
C LEU A 50 -10.06 -7.78 -4.88
N ASP A 51 -11.06 -7.28 -4.15
CA ASP A 51 -11.93 -6.21 -4.63
C ASP A 51 -11.14 -4.94 -4.96
N TRP A 52 -10.33 -4.49 -4.00
CA TRP A 52 -9.51 -3.29 -4.13
C TRP A 52 -8.45 -3.44 -5.24
N ALA A 53 -7.81 -4.61 -5.31
CA ALA A 53 -6.80 -4.90 -6.33
C ALA A 53 -7.36 -4.79 -7.75
N VAL A 54 -8.60 -5.24 -7.95
CA VAL A 54 -9.28 -5.20 -9.26
C VAL A 54 -9.78 -3.80 -9.61
N ARG A 55 -10.30 -3.05 -8.62
CA ARG A 55 -11.10 -1.83 -8.87
C ARG A 55 -10.36 -0.52 -8.62
N HIS A 56 -9.31 -0.52 -7.80
CA HIS A 56 -8.74 0.72 -7.27
C HIS A 56 -7.22 0.82 -7.43
N ARG A 57 -6.51 -0.31 -7.46
CA ARG A 57 -5.04 -0.35 -7.39
C ARG A 57 -4.34 0.44 -8.50
N SER A 58 -4.79 0.30 -9.75
CA SER A 58 -4.15 0.98 -10.89
C SER A 58 -4.24 2.50 -10.77
N ASP A 59 -5.41 3.01 -10.44
CA ASP A 59 -5.64 4.45 -10.31
C ASP A 59 -4.85 5.02 -9.13
N TRP A 60 -4.88 4.32 -7.98
CA TRP A 60 -4.14 4.74 -6.80
C TRP A 60 -2.62 4.81 -7.04
N ARG A 61 -2.05 3.83 -7.76
CA ARG A 61 -0.64 3.86 -8.17
C ARG A 61 -0.35 5.04 -9.09
N GLY A 62 -1.21 5.29 -10.07
CA GLY A 62 -1.09 6.41 -11.01
C GLY A 62 -1.13 7.77 -10.30
N ASP A 63 -2.05 7.96 -9.34
CA ASP A 63 -2.12 9.17 -8.54
C ASP A 63 -0.85 9.41 -7.73
N ARG A 64 -0.31 8.37 -7.10
CA ARG A 64 0.93 8.50 -6.33
C ARG A 64 2.14 8.84 -7.18
N GLU A 65 2.26 8.23 -8.34
CA GLU A 65 3.34 8.55 -9.28
C GLU A 65 3.27 10.01 -9.73
N ARG A 66 2.07 10.48 -10.09
CA ARG A 66 1.85 11.90 -10.43
C ARG A 66 2.27 12.83 -9.28
N HIS A 67 1.82 12.57 -8.06
CA HIS A 67 2.17 13.40 -6.89
C HIS A 67 3.68 13.42 -6.63
N ARG A 68 4.36 12.28 -6.74
CA ARG A 68 5.83 12.20 -6.57
C ARG A 68 6.55 13.01 -7.63
N ASN A 69 6.14 12.90 -8.88
CA ASN A 69 6.75 13.63 -9.99
C ASN A 69 6.50 15.14 -9.83
N GLN A 70 5.33 15.55 -9.35
CA GLN A 70 5.02 16.95 -9.06
C GLN A 70 5.90 17.53 -7.95
N GLN A 71 6.19 16.75 -6.91
CA GLN A 71 7.09 17.17 -5.82
C GLN A 71 8.54 17.30 -6.29
N ALA A 72 8.99 16.46 -7.22
CA ALA A 72 10.35 16.52 -7.77
C ALA A 72 10.58 17.69 -8.75
N VAL A 73 9.52 18.24 -9.34
CA VAL A 73 9.60 19.41 -10.24
C VAL A 73 9.57 20.74 -9.47
N ASN A 74 9.02 20.74 -8.25
CA ASN A 74 8.82 21.95 -7.44
C ASN A 74 9.86 22.15 -6.34
N GLY A 75 10.90 21.30 -6.27
CA GLY A 75 12.00 21.37 -5.30
C GLY A 75 13.35 21.46 -5.99
#